data_AF-A0A9X5NZL9-F1
#
_entry.id   AF-A0A9X5NZL9-F1
#
_cell.length_a   1.000
_cell.length_b   1.000
_cell.length_c   1.000
_cell.angle_alpha   90.00
_cell.angle_beta   90.00
_cell.angle_gamma   90.00
#
_symmetry.space_group_name_H-M   'P 1'
#
loop_
_entity.id
_entity.type
_entity.pdbx_description
1 polymer ?
#
loop_
_entity_poly.entity_id
_entity_poly.type
_entity_poly.pdbx_seq_one_letter_code
_entity_poly.pdbx_strand_id
1 'polypeptide(L)'
;MYFYIDSYNICRVKRNNLKFSDEIIADFLEEDVMGVENTVDLIIDNISQVQNGKIEIWEGTGNAHTISITKDKINIFNEFTEMDVTIYDFEYFLSLLYQWKKLIESRKEVSI
;
A
#
# COMPACT_ATOMS: atom_id res chain seq x y z
N MET A 1 -4.05 8.44 -7.55
CA MET A 1 -2.66 8.15 -7.95
C MET A 1 -2.63 7.43 -9.29
N TYR A 2 -1.52 7.52 -10.05
CA TYR A 2 -1.34 6.79 -11.32
C TYR A 2 -0.16 5.82 -11.19
N PHE A 3 -0.40 4.55 -11.51
CA PHE A 3 0.58 3.47 -11.36
C PHE A 3 1.08 2.98 -12.73
N TYR A 4 2.37 2.64 -12.81
CA TYR A 4 2.99 2.17 -14.05
C TYR A 4 4.18 1.25 -13.76
N ILE A 5 4.60 0.46 -14.75
CA ILE A 5 5.85 -0.28 -14.72
C ILE A 5 6.90 0.56 -15.44
N ASP A 6 8.05 0.81 -14.81
CA ASP A 6 9.14 1.57 -15.42
C ASP A 6 9.98 0.71 -16.38
N SER A 7 11.00 1.32 -17.01
CA SER A 7 11.89 0.63 -17.96
C SER A 7 12.74 -0.48 -17.33
N TYR A 8 12.77 -0.58 -16.00
CA TYR A 8 13.48 -1.62 -15.24
C TYR A 8 12.54 -2.70 -14.72
N ASN A 9 11.28 -2.73 -15.19
CA ASN A 9 10.26 -3.68 -14.77
C ASN A 9 9.85 -3.52 -13.29
N ILE A 10 9.98 -2.32 -12.73
CA ILE A 10 9.62 -1.99 -11.35
C ILE A 10 8.28 -1.27 -11.34
N CYS A 11 7.39 -1.66 -10.42
CA CYS A 11 6.12 -0.97 -10.19
C CYS A 11 6.39 0.40 -9.54
N ARG A 12 5.79 1.46 -10.08
CA ARG A 12 6.03 2.85 -9.68
C ARG A 12 4.74 3.65 -9.59
N VAL A 13 4.77 4.69 -8.78
CA VAL A 13 3.72 5.72 -8.69
C VAL A 13 4.21 7.01 -9.35
N LYS A 14 3.39 7.61 -10.20
CA LYS A 14 3.68 8.94 -10.75
C LYS A 14 3.41 10.01 -9.69
N ARG A 15 4.44 10.75 -9.30
CA ARG A 15 4.42 11.71 -8.18
C ARG A 15 3.92 13.12 -8.50
N ASN A 16 3.73 13.47 -9.76
CA ASN A 16 3.39 14.84 -10.14
C ASN A 16 2.07 15.29 -9.50
N ASN A 17 2.13 16.34 -8.67
CA ASN A 17 0.98 16.97 -7.99
C ASN A 17 0.23 16.04 -7.03
N LEU A 18 0.90 15.08 -6.40
CA LEU A 18 0.31 14.34 -5.29
C LEU A 18 0.14 15.27 -4.09
N LYS A 19 -0.93 15.02 -3.32
CA LYS A 19 -1.03 15.59 -1.98
C LYS A 19 -0.03 14.87 -1.09
N PHE A 20 0.44 15.55 -0.06
CA PHE A 20 1.36 15.00 0.92
C PHE A 20 0.97 13.60 1.45
N SER A 21 -0.31 13.40 1.79
CA SER A 21 -0.83 12.10 2.22
C SER A 21 -0.66 10.99 1.16
N ASP A 22 -0.84 11.33 -0.12
CA ASP A 22 -0.69 10.39 -1.22
C ASP A 22 0.79 10.12 -1.52
N GLU A 23 1.71 11.03 -1.16
CA GLU A 23 3.14 10.80 -1.27
C GLU A 23 3.61 9.70 -0.31
N ILE A 24 3.19 9.75 0.97
CA ILE A 24 3.53 8.70 1.94
C ILE A 24 2.93 7.34 1.54
N ILE A 25 1.68 7.32 1.06
CA ILE A 25 1.06 6.09 0.57
C ILE A 25 1.84 5.54 -0.64
N ALA A 26 2.27 6.41 -1.54
CA ALA A 26 3.05 6.01 -2.70
C ALA A 26 4.45 5.50 -2.31
N ASP A 27 5.10 6.10 -1.31
CA ASP A 27 6.37 5.59 -0.75
C ASP A 27 6.18 4.21 -0.15
N PHE A 28 5.17 4.02 0.69
CA PHE A 28 4.82 2.71 1.24
C PHE A 28 4.59 1.64 0.16
N LEU A 29 3.87 1.97 -0.91
CA LEU A 29 3.64 1.04 -2.03
C LEU A 29 4.94 0.67 -2.74
N GLU A 30 5.83 1.63 -2.99
CA GLU A 30 7.08 1.39 -3.71
C GLU A 30 8.16 0.71 -2.87
N GLU A 31 8.26 1.03 -1.58
CA GLU A 31 9.37 0.65 -0.70
C GLU A 31 9.07 -0.58 0.18
N ASP A 32 7.82 -0.77 0.59
CA ASP A 32 7.44 -1.85 1.52
C ASP A 32 6.60 -2.92 0.84
N VAL A 33 5.56 -2.51 0.12
CA VAL A 33 4.71 -3.45 -0.63
C VAL A 33 5.47 -3.99 -1.84
N MET A 34 6.18 -3.10 -2.54
CA MET A 34 6.96 -3.39 -3.73
C MET A 34 6.13 -4.13 -4.79
N GLY A 35 6.78 -4.74 -5.78
CA GLY A 35 6.12 -5.59 -6.77
C GLY A 35 5.78 -7.00 -6.26
N VAL A 36 5.39 -7.17 -4.98
CA VAL A 36 5.18 -8.49 -4.35
C VAL A 36 3.69 -8.71 -4.05
N GLU A 37 3.05 -9.59 -4.82
CA GLU A 37 1.60 -9.87 -4.72
C GLU A 37 1.21 -10.36 -3.31
N ASN A 38 2.01 -11.25 -2.72
CA ASN A 38 1.74 -11.79 -1.37
C ASN A 38 1.68 -10.69 -0.30
N THR A 39 2.47 -9.62 -0.44
CA THR A 39 2.44 -8.50 0.50
C THR A 39 1.14 -7.73 0.37
N VAL A 40 0.65 -7.52 -0.86
CA VAL A 40 -0.65 -6.88 -1.11
C VAL A 40 -1.78 -7.71 -0.51
N ASP A 41 -1.78 -9.02 -0.77
CA ASP A 41 -2.81 -9.93 -0.26
C ASP A 41 -2.83 -10.00 1.26
N LEU A 42 -1.65 -9.99 1.90
CA LEU A 42 -1.54 -9.93 3.35
C LEU A 42 -2.20 -8.66 3.92
N ILE A 43 -1.95 -7.50 3.31
CA ILE A 43 -2.53 -6.23 3.78
C ILE A 43 -4.05 -6.24 3.58
N ILE A 44 -4.55 -6.65 2.42
CA ILE A 44 -5.99 -6.74 2.13
C ILE A 44 -6.70 -7.68 3.11
N ASP A 45 -6.12 -8.85 3.37
CA ASP A 45 -6.69 -9.82 4.30
C ASP A 45 -6.74 -9.25 5.72
N ASN A 46 -5.68 -8.60 6.20
CA ASN A 46 -5.68 -8.00 7.54
C ASN A 46 -6.68 -6.83 7.66
N ILE A 47 -6.86 -6.01 6.62
CA ILE A 47 -7.95 -5.02 6.58
C ILE A 47 -9.30 -5.72 6.76
N SER A 48 -9.55 -6.80 6.01
CA SER A 48 -10.79 -7.56 6.09
C SER A 48 -10.99 -8.19 7.47
N GLN A 49 -9.95 -8.77 8.07
CA GLN A 49 -10.01 -9.37 9.39
C GLN A 49 -10.33 -8.33 10.47
N VAL A 50 -9.72 -7.14 10.42
CA VAL A 50 -9.99 -6.03 11.35
C VAL A 50 -11.42 -5.51 11.17
N GLN A 51 -11.84 -5.22 9.94
CA GLN A 51 -13.18 -4.68 9.65
C GLN A 51 -14.30 -5.66 10.04
N ASN A 52 -14.07 -6.97 9.89
CA ASN A 52 -15.01 -8.00 10.33
C ASN A 52 -14.93 -8.30 11.84
N GLY A 53 -14.07 -7.61 12.59
CA GLY A 53 -13.90 -7.80 14.03
C GLY A 53 -13.32 -9.14 14.44
N LYS A 54 -12.63 -9.84 13.52
CA LYS A 54 -11.90 -11.08 13.83
C LYS A 54 -10.64 -10.79 14.63
N ILE A 55 -10.00 -9.65 14.35
CA ILE A 55 -8.88 -9.09 15.10
C ILE A 55 -9.20 -7.63 15.44
N GLU A 56 -8.70 -7.14 16.57
CA GLU A 56 -8.97 -5.78 17.04
C GLU A 56 -8.09 -4.74 16.33
N ILE A 57 -6.79 -5.05 16.28
CA ILE A 57 -5.74 -4.24 15.68
C ILE A 57 -4.77 -5.18 14.99
N TRP A 58 -4.26 -4.76 13.84
CA TRP A 58 -3.11 -5.39 13.19
C TRP A 58 -2.01 -4.37 12.94
N GLU A 59 -0.76 -4.77 13.07
CA GLU A 59 0.40 -3.94 12.77
C GLU A 59 1.47 -4.75 12.04
N GLY A 60 2.12 -4.12 11.06
CA GLY A 60 3.24 -4.71 10.34
C GLY A 60 4.25 -3.65 9.92
N THR A 61 5.53 -3.92 10.17
CA THR A 61 6.65 -3.08 9.76
C THR A 61 7.31 -3.69 8.53
N GLY A 62 7.45 -2.87 7.48
CA GLY A 62 8.15 -3.22 6.25
C GLY A 62 9.61 -2.77 6.28
N ASN A 63 10.09 -2.31 5.13
CA ASN A 63 11.45 -1.80 4.94
C ASN A 63 11.61 -0.37 5.50
N ALA A 64 10.59 0.48 5.34
CA ALA A 64 10.64 1.90 5.71
C ALA A 64 9.43 2.37 6.49
N HIS A 65 8.29 1.67 6.39
CA HIS A 65 7.07 2.10 7.04
C HIS A 65 6.48 1.02 7.94
N THR A 66 5.82 1.47 9.01
CA THR A 66 4.90 0.66 9.81
C THR A 66 3.48 1.01 9.43
N ILE A 67 2.68 -0.02 9.11
CA ILE A 67 1.24 0.10 8.89
C ILE A 67 0.49 -0.45 10.10
N SER A 68 -0.41 0.35 10.67
CA SER A 68 -1.29 -0.06 11.76
C SER A 68 -2.75 0.07 11.31
N ILE A 69 -3.54 -0.98 11.50
CA ILE A 69 -4.92 -1.10 11.03
C ILE A 69 -5.82 -1.30 12.25
N THR A 70 -6.75 -0.37 12.45
CA THR A 70 -7.83 -0.51 13.44
C THR A 70 -9.17 -0.54 12.73
N LYS A 71 -10.28 -0.72 13.48
CA LYS A 71 -11.63 -0.67 12.88
C LYS A 71 -11.97 0.67 12.25
N ASP A 72 -11.39 1.75 12.74
CA ASP A 72 -11.80 3.11 12.39
C ASP A 72 -10.86 3.76 11.36
N LYS A 73 -9.60 3.30 11.28
CA LYS A 73 -8.58 3.94 10.46
C LYS A 73 -7.41 3.02 10.16
N ILE A 74 -6.65 3.41 9.15
CA ILE A 74 -5.32 2.90 8.83
C ILE A 74 -4.32 4.03 9.09
N ASN A 75 -3.20 3.73 9.72
CA ASN A 75 -2.06 4.65 9.82
C ASN A 75 -0.86 4.02 9.09
N ILE A 76 -0.14 4.85 8.34
CA ILE A 76 1.15 4.49 7.74
C ILE A 76 2.16 5.50 8.26
N PHE A 77 3.12 5.02 9.03
CA PHE A 77 4.19 5.80 9.63
C PHE A 77 5.51 5.47 8.96
N ASN A 78 6.26 6.48 8.52
CA ASN A 78 7.60 6.33 7.98
C ASN A 78 8.63 6.37 9.12
N GLU A 79 9.35 5.28 9.32
CA GLU A 79 10.32 5.09 10.41
C GLU A 79 11.57 5.95 10.27
N PHE A 80 11.87 6.45 9.07
CA PHE A 80 13.07 7.24 8.81
C PHE A 80 12.82 8.74 8.85
N THR A 81 11.63 9.19 8.43
CA THR A 81 11.27 10.61 8.38
C THR A 81 10.36 11.04 9.53
N GLU A 82 9.86 10.09 10.31
CA GLU A 82 8.87 10.28 11.39
C GLU A 82 7.55 10.92 10.90
N MET A 83 7.25 10.80 9.60
CA MET A 83 6.06 11.36 8.99
C MET A 83 4.99 10.28 8.86
N ASP A 84 3.72 10.65 9.08
CA ASP A 84 2.60 9.72 9.04
C ASP A 84 1.44 10.20 8.17
N VAL A 85 0.64 9.24 7.72
CA VAL A 85 -0.67 9.49 7.14
C VAL A 85 -1.71 8.62 7.82
N THR A 86 -2.83 9.24 8.19
CA THR A 86 -4.01 8.55 8.67
C THR A 86 -5.08 8.51 7.57
N ILE A 87 -5.58 7.32 7.28
CA ILE A 87 -6.57 7.04 6.24
C ILE A 87 -7.84 6.52 6.91
N TYR A 88 -8.93 7.27 6.78
CA TYR A 88 -10.25 6.88 7.30
C TYR A 88 -11.13 6.20 6.23
N ASP A 89 -10.82 6.45 4.95
CA ASP A 89 -11.52 5.86 3.83
C ASP A 89 -10.85 4.53 3.42
N PHE A 90 -11.37 3.44 3.96
CA PHE A 90 -10.89 2.10 3.66
C PHE A 90 -11.13 1.71 2.20
N GLU A 91 -12.23 2.14 1.60
CA GLU A 91 -12.53 1.84 0.20
C GLU A 91 -11.50 2.51 -0.71
N TYR A 92 -11.12 3.74 -0.40
CA TYR A 92 -10.02 4.42 -1.08
C TYR A 92 -8.73 3.60 -0.99
N PHE A 93 -8.28 3.23 0.22
CA PHE A 93 -7.01 2.51 0.36
C PHE A 93 -7.03 1.14 -0.30
N LEU A 94 -8.12 0.38 -0.14
CA LEU A 94 -8.31 -0.90 -0.83
C LEU A 94 -8.28 -0.73 -2.34
N SER A 95 -8.90 0.33 -2.89
CA SER A 95 -8.85 0.60 -4.33
C SER A 95 -7.43 0.78 -4.85
N LEU A 96 -6.53 1.37 -4.05
CA LEU A 96 -5.13 1.54 -4.40
C LEU A 96 -4.38 0.21 -4.37
N LEU A 97 -4.60 -0.62 -3.34
CA LEU A 97 -4.02 -1.96 -3.23
C LEU A 97 -4.45 -2.86 -4.40
N TYR A 98 -5.73 -2.86 -4.77
CA TYR A 98 -6.21 -3.63 -5.92
C TYR A 98 -5.63 -3.14 -7.25
N GLN A 99 -5.51 -1.82 -7.44
CA GLN A 99 -4.85 -1.25 -8.62
C GLN A 99 -3.36 -1.61 -8.67
N TRP A 100 -2.68 -1.62 -7.51
CA TRP A 100 -1.29 -2.04 -7.38
C TRP A 100 -1.11 -3.53 -7.69
N LYS A 101 -1.96 -4.40 -7.13
CA LYS A 101 -1.99 -5.84 -7.44
C LYS A 101 -2.15 -6.09 -8.94
N LYS A 102 -3.10 -5.42 -9.59
CA LYS A 102 -3.32 -5.52 -11.04
C LYS A 102 -2.09 -5.09 -11.85
N LEU A 103 -1.33 -4.10 -11.37
CA LEU A 103 -0.07 -3.69 -12.00
C LEU A 103 1.02 -4.77 -11.86
N ILE A 104 1.10 -5.43 -10.71
CA ILE A 104 2.04 -6.55 -10.48
C ILE A 104 1.69 -7.74 -11.39
N GLU A 105 0.41 -8.03 -11.56
CA GLU A 105 -0.07 -9.11 -12.43
C GLU A 105 0.24 -8.84 -13.90
N SER A 106 0.01 -7.61 -14.40
CA SER A 106 0.31 -7.27 -15.80
C SER A 106 1.79 -7.33 -16.13
N ARG A 107 2.67 -7.14 -15.14
CA ARG A 107 4.12 -7.35 -15.29
C ARG A 107 4.47 -8.80 -15.66
N LYS A 108 3.74 -9.78 -15.09
CA LYS A 108 3.98 -11.20 -15.32
C LYS A 108 3.60 -11.61 -16.76
N GLU A 109 2.58 -10.98 -17.33
CA GLU A 109 2.10 -11.26 -18.70
C GLU A 109 3.08 -10.83 -19.79
N VAL A 110 3.94 -9.84 -19.52
CA VAL A 110 4.95 -9.33 -20.47
C VAL A 110 6.25 -10.15 -20.43
N SER A 111 6.46 -10.99 -19.41
CA SER A 111 7.69 -11.76 -19.21
C SER A 111 7.71 -13.11 -19.94
N ILE A 112 6.93 -13.26 -21.02
CA ILE A 112 6.77 -14.50 -21.82
C ILE A 112 7.49 -14.38 -23.16
#